data_AF-A0A087TCN3-F1
#
_entry.id   AF-A0A087TCN3-F1
#
_cell.length_a   1.000
_cell.length_b   1.000
_cell.length_c   1.000
_cell.angle_alpha   90.00
_cell.angle_beta   90.00
_cell.angle_gamma   90.00
#
_symmetry.space_group_name_H-M   'P 1'
#
loop_
_entity.id
_entity.type
_entity.pdbx_description
1 polymer ?
#
loop_
_entity_poly.entity_id
_entity_poly.type
_entity_poly.pdbx_seq_one_letter_code
_entity_poly.pdbx_strand_id
1 'polypeptide(L)'
;MASNETFSFNDTNSTIPPETDLIDTTFQFNGTETDLPNITIKETPFYLNFRDEPWVIPLVSLSLLNIAAIFIFEIYVLYKSCGGRRHLFLGQVLLLGLFLCSLLGLSYVPQPHWIFCGITRAGIGIAYSIVFGTLLVKCVFLLKLHHGVYFNASFQALFLFFVVLVEIVVIIQWFVYEPPDVVSFASDGKVSVVCQKTPIERIEYLCYVMFLLFLVMVASIRA
;
A
#
# COMPACT_ATOMS: atom_id res chain seq x y z
N MET A 1 -60.78 27.37 -13.45
CA MET A 1 -60.74 28.79 -13.85
C MET A 1 -59.28 29.13 -14.07
N ALA A 2 -58.91 29.36 -15.32
CA ALA A 2 -57.55 29.57 -15.80
C ALA A 2 -57.07 31.01 -15.54
N SER A 3 -55.74 31.19 -15.51
CA SER A 3 -54.92 32.33 -16.01
C SER A 3 -53.53 32.21 -15.37
N ASN A 4 -52.49 31.72 -16.05
CA ASN A 4 -51.63 32.40 -17.04
C ASN A 4 -50.86 33.59 -16.46
N GLU A 5 -49.53 33.45 -16.33
CA GLU A 5 -48.61 34.57 -16.52
C GLU A 5 -47.42 34.13 -17.39
N THR A 6 -47.11 35.01 -18.32
CA THR A 6 -46.34 34.79 -19.54
C THR A 6 -44.94 35.40 -19.41
N PHE A 7 -43.98 34.64 -19.92
CA PHE A 7 -42.62 34.96 -20.33
C PHE A 7 -42.43 36.29 -21.08
N SER A 8 -41.32 37.01 -20.82
CA SER A 8 -40.50 37.74 -21.81
C SER A 8 -39.34 38.57 -21.19
N PHE A 9 -38.08 38.27 -21.53
CA PHE A 9 -36.96 39.22 -21.79
C PHE A 9 -35.67 38.43 -22.09
N ASN A 10 -34.74 38.73 -23.01
CA ASN A 10 -34.65 39.48 -24.26
C ASN A 10 -33.22 39.15 -24.78
N ASP A 11 -33.05 38.70 -26.02
CA ASP A 11 -31.73 38.35 -26.59
C ASP A 11 -30.93 39.60 -26.95
N THR A 12 -29.65 39.70 -26.54
CA THR A 12 -28.63 40.47 -27.29
C THR A 12 -27.18 40.00 -27.02
N ASN A 13 -26.67 39.15 -27.92
CA ASN A 13 -25.38 39.23 -28.66
C ASN A 13 -24.03 39.51 -27.92
N SER A 14 -23.08 38.53 -27.91
CA SER A 14 -21.76 38.54 -28.62
C SER A 14 -20.65 37.62 -28.04
N THR A 15 -20.02 36.84 -28.95
CA THR A 15 -18.61 36.33 -28.99
C THR A 15 -18.22 35.00 -28.27
N ILE A 16 -17.34 34.21 -28.92
CA ILE A 16 -16.99 32.74 -28.86
C ILE A 16 -15.63 32.50 -28.10
N PRO A 17 -15.14 31.28 -27.74
CA PRO A 17 -15.51 30.23 -26.73
C PRO A 17 -14.40 30.14 -25.59
N PRO A 18 -14.21 29.11 -24.68
CA PRO A 18 -14.20 27.65 -24.87
C PRO A 18 -14.99 26.80 -23.83
N GLU A 19 -15.37 25.62 -24.30
CA GLU A 19 -15.65 24.35 -23.60
C GLU A 19 -15.19 24.27 -22.12
N THR A 20 -16.12 24.07 -21.19
CA THR A 20 -15.86 23.43 -19.89
C THR A 20 -17.14 22.81 -19.34
N ASP A 21 -17.02 21.56 -18.92
CA ASP A 21 -18.06 20.64 -18.51
C ASP A 21 -18.95 21.14 -17.37
N LEU A 22 -20.27 21.05 -17.58
CA LEU A 22 -21.31 21.15 -16.57
C LEU A 22 -22.09 19.83 -16.57
N ILE A 23 -21.85 18.98 -15.57
CA ILE A 23 -22.82 17.96 -15.18
C ILE A 23 -23.26 18.30 -13.76
N ASP A 24 -24.38 19.01 -13.71
CA ASP A 24 -25.29 19.13 -12.58
C ASP A 24 -25.87 17.75 -12.25
N THR A 25 -25.90 17.37 -10.97
CA THR A 25 -27.06 16.63 -10.46
C THR A 25 -27.17 16.75 -8.95
N THR A 26 -28.18 17.49 -8.52
CA THR A 26 -28.82 17.38 -7.21
C THR A 26 -29.48 16.00 -7.06
N PHE A 27 -29.29 15.32 -5.92
CA PHE A 27 -29.96 14.05 -5.62
C PHE A 27 -30.88 14.21 -4.40
N GLN A 28 -32.19 14.09 -4.62
CA GLN A 28 -33.24 13.99 -3.60
C GLN A 28 -33.65 12.51 -3.46
N PHE A 29 -33.63 11.99 -2.23
CA PHE A 29 -34.10 10.63 -1.92
C PHE A 29 -35.54 10.70 -1.38
N ASN A 30 -36.50 10.16 -2.12
CA ASN A 30 -37.82 9.79 -1.60
C ASN A 30 -38.09 8.34 -2.01
N GLY A 31 -38.18 7.45 -1.03
CA GLY A 31 -38.30 6.01 -1.27
C GLY A 31 -39.73 5.55 -1.50
N THR A 32 -39.89 4.57 -2.40
CA THR A 32 -40.83 3.42 -2.29
C THR A 32 -40.56 2.39 -3.40
N GLU A 33 -40.16 1.18 -2.98
CA GLU A 33 -40.40 -0.18 -3.53
C GLU A 33 -40.18 -0.53 -5.03
N THR A 34 -39.42 -1.62 -5.23
CA THR A 34 -39.33 -2.52 -6.42
C THR A 34 -38.78 -1.96 -7.73
N ASP A 35 -37.47 -1.80 -7.78
CA ASP A 35 -36.63 -2.28 -8.88
C ASP A 35 -35.20 -2.34 -8.36
N LEU A 36 -34.54 -3.49 -8.53
CA LEU A 36 -33.12 -3.64 -8.20
C LEU A 36 -32.37 -2.56 -9.01
N PRO A 37 -31.78 -1.51 -8.39
CA PRO A 37 -30.92 -0.63 -9.16
C PRO A 37 -29.76 -1.52 -9.59
N ASN A 38 -29.65 -1.75 -10.89
CA ASN A 38 -28.45 -2.30 -11.48
C ASN A 38 -27.35 -1.32 -11.08
N ILE A 39 -26.62 -1.64 -10.01
CA ILE A 39 -25.48 -0.86 -9.55
C ILE A 39 -24.46 -1.05 -10.65
N THR A 40 -24.54 -0.20 -11.67
CA THR A 40 -23.50 -0.05 -12.67
C THR A 40 -22.31 0.43 -11.87
N ILE A 41 -21.45 -0.51 -11.48
CA ILE A 41 -20.11 -0.23 -10.99
C ILE A 41 -19.49 0.58 -12.12
N LYS A 42 -19.50 1.90 -11.96
CA LYS A 42 -18.83 2.80 -12.87
C LYS A 42 -17.37 2.53 -12.59
N GLU A 43 -16.77 1.60 -13.34
CA GLU A 43 -15.34 1.40 -13.36
C GLU A 43 -14.74 2.76 -13.70
N THR A 44 -14.29 3.48 -12.68
CA THR A 44 -13.56 4.72 -12.89
C THR A 44 -12.28 4.29 -13.61
N PRO A 45 -12.11 4.65 -14.89
CA PRO A 45 -10.90 4.31 -15.61
C PRO A 45 -9.69 4.76 -14.78
N PHE A 46 -8.65 3.93 -14.79
CA PHE A 46 -7.38 4.18 -14.11
C PHE A 46 -6.71 5.41 -14.73
N TYR A 47 -7.16 6.61 -14.36
CA TYR A 47 -6.43 7.83 -14.63
C TYR A 47 -5.33 7.92 -13.57
N LEU A 48 -4.08 7.72 -14.02
CA LEU A 48 -2.87 8.05 -13.26
C LEU A 48 -2.79 9.56 -13.07
N ASN A 49 -3.70 10.11 -12.27
CA ASN A 49 -3.58 11.47 -11.80
C ASN A 49 -2.64 11.43 -10.59
N PHE A 50 -1.47 12.04 -10.72
CA PHE A 50 -0.49 12.12 -9.64
C PHE A 50 -0.94 13.19 -8.66
N ARG A 51 -0.72 12.94 -7.37
CA ARG A 51 -1.00 13.95 -6.34
C ARG A 51 0.02 15.10 -6.50
N ASP A 52 -0.46 16.32 -6.77
CA ASP A 52 0.35 17.53 -7.09
C ASP A 52 1.09 18.14 -5.88
N GLU A 53 1.51 17.29 -4.96
CA GLU A 53 2.05 17.69 -3.68
C GLU A 53 3.58 17.68 -3.69
N PRO A 54 4.24 18.73 -3.18
CA PRO A 54 5.68 18.90 -3.35
C PRO A 54 6.53 17.80 -2.68
N TRP A 55 5.99 17.08 -1.68
CA TRP A 55 6.69 15.96 -1.04
C TRP A 55 6.64 14.66 -1.85
N VAL A 56 5.78 14.57 -2.85
CA VAL A 56 5.64 13.38 -3.70
C VAL A 56 6.86 13.23 -4.61
N ILE A 57 7.41 14.35 -5.10
CA ILE A 57 8.56 14.39 -5.99
C ILE A 57 9.82 13.70 -5.39
N PRO A 58 10.30 14.07 -4.18
CA PRO A 58 11.46 13.40 -3.59
C PRO A 58 11.18 11.95 -3.22
N LEU A 59 9.95 11.62 -2.82
CA LEU A 59 9.55 10.26 -2.48
C LEU A 59 9.64 9.35 -3.72
N VAL A 60 9.08 9.78 -4.85
CA VAL A 60 9.11 9.07 -6.13
C VAL A 60 10.55 8.90 -6.60
N SER A 61 11.34 9.98 -6.61
CA SER A 61 12.75 9.94 -7.03
C SER A 61 13.58 8.94 -6.21
N LEU A 62 13.46 8.99 -4.88
CA LEU A 62 14.18 8.08 -4.00
C LEU A 62 13.73 6.63 -4.18
N SER A 63 12.43 6.38 -4.33
CA SER A 63 11.89 5.03 -4.52
C SER A 63 12.37 4.40 -5.84
N LEU A 64 12.36 5.16 -6.94
CA LEU A 64 12.86 4.71 -8.25
C LEU A 64 14.35 4.40 -8.21
N LEU A 65 15.16 5.28 -7.60
CA LEU A 65 16.60 5.05 -7.45
C LEU A 65 16.86 3.78 -6.63
N ASN A 66 16.13 3.60 -5.54
CA ASN A 66 16.27 2.44 -4.68
C ASN A 66 15.87 1.14 -5.40
N ILE A 67 14.74 1.14 -6.11
CA ILE A 67 14.28 0.02 -6.95
C ILE A 67 15.34 -0.34 -7.99
N ALA A 68 15.85 0.64 -8.73
CA ALA A 68 16.86 0.40 -9.75
C ALA A 68 18.16 -0.17 -9.16
N ALA A 69 18.63 0.39 -8.04
CA ALA A 69 19.84 -0.07 -7.35
C ALA A 69 19.69 -1.51 -6.83
N ILE A 70 18.57 -1.83 -6.17
CA ILE A 70 18.30 -3.18 -5.66
C ILE A 70 18.18 -4.17 -6.82
N PHE A 71 17.45 -3.82 -7.87
CA PHE A 71 17.21 -4.71 -9.01
C PHE A 71 18.50 -5.08 -9.75
N ILE A 72 19.37 -4.08 -10.01
CA ILE A 72 20.68 -4.32 -10.63
C ILE A 72 21.55 -5.20 -9.73
N PHE A 73 21.54 -4.94 -8.41
CA PHE A 73 22.30 -5.72 -7.46
C PHE A 73 21.79 -7.17 -7.36
N GLU A 74 20.48 -7.38 -7.35
CA GLU A 74 19.84 -8.70 -7.32
C GLU A 74 20.25 -9.53 -8.54
N ILE A 75 20.11 -8.97 -9.75
CA ILE A 75 20.52 -9.63 -10.99
C ILE A 75 22.01 -9.98 -10.97
N TYR A 76 22.86 -9.04 -10.56
CA TYR A 76 24.30 -9.27 -10.46
C TYR A 76 24.63 -10.44 -9.51
N VAL A 77 23.99 -10.45 -8.33
CA VAL A 77 24.22 -11.51 -7.35
C VAL A 77 23.66 -12.85 -7.83
N LEU A 78 22.50 -12.89 -8.48
CA LEU A 78 21.92 -14.11 -9.05
C LEU A 78 22.85 -14.70 -10.12
N TYR A 79 23.30 -13.86 -11.06
CA TYR A 79 24.23 -14.25 -12.10
C TYR A 79 25.52 -14.84 -11.51
N LYS A 80 26.08 -14.20 -10.48
CA LYS A 80 27.30 -14.66 -9.80
C LYS A 80 27.07 -15.87 -8.90
N SER A 81 25.88 -16.01 -8.33
CA SER A 81 25.53 -17.09 -7.40
C SER A 81 25.20 -18.41 -8.10
N CYS A 82 24.85 -18.40 -9.39
CA CYS A 82 24.73 -19.60 -10.23
C CYS A 82 26.03 -20.45 -10.26
N GLY A 83 27.18 -19.87 -9.90
CA GLY A 83 28.49 -20.53 -9.88
C GLY A 83 28.90 -21.28 -8.62
N GLY A 84 28.05 -21.46 -7.59
CA GLY A 84 28.27 -22.52 -6.59
C GLY A 84 28.42 -22.17 -5.10
N ARG A 85 27.80 -21.11 -4.57
CA ARG A 85 27.70 -20.91 -3.10
C ARG A 85 26.26 -20.68 -2.63
N ARG A 86 25.67 -21.71 -2.01
CA ARG A 86 24.27 -21.79 -1.55
C ARG A 86 23.91 -20.92 -0.32
N HIS A 87 24.84 -20.12 0.22
CA HIS A 87 24.65 -19.40 1.50
C HIS A 87 24.20 -17.93 1.36
N LEU A 88 24.01 -17.41 0.14
CA LEU A 88 23.58 -16.02 -0.08
C LEU A 88 22.06 -15.80 0.05
N PHE A 89 21.30 -16.85 0.30
CA PHE A 89 19.83 -16.82 0.34
C PHE A 89 19.28 -15.78 1.33
N LEU A 90 19.88 -15.65 2.50
CA LEU A 90 19.36 -14.71 3.50
C LEU A 90 19.53 -13.24 3.11
N GLY A 91 20.63 -12.90 2.45
CA GLY A 91 20.85 -11.55 1.93
C GLY A 91 19.87 -11.20 0.81
N GLN A 92 19.52 -12.19 -0.02
CA GLN A 92 18.52 -12.03 -1.09
C GLN A 92 17.13 -11.74 -0.51
N VAL A 93 16.72 -12.43 0.55
CA VAL A 93 15.42 -12.18 1.18
C VAL A 93 15.36 -10.80 1.83
N LEU A 94 16.46 -10.30 2.42
CA LEU A 94 16.52 -8.93 2.94
C LEU A 94 16.33 -7.89 1.82
N LEU A 95 17.00 -8.08 0.69
CA LEU A 95 16.89 -7.20 -0.47
C LEU A 95 15.49 -7.23 -1.08
N LEU A 96 14.87 -8.41 -1.14
CA LEU A 96 13.47 -8.55 -1.55
C LEU A 96 12.54 -7.74 -0.62
N GLY A 97 12.75 -7.79 0.70
CA GLY A 97 12.01 -6.97 1.66
C GLY A 97 12.17 -5.47 1.42
N LEU A 98 13.40 -5.00 1.16
CA LEU A 98 13.69 -3.60 0.83
C LEU A 98 13.07 -3.17 -0.51
N PHE A 99 13.09 -4.06 -1.52
CA PHE A 99 12.42 -3.83 -2.80
C PHE A 99 10.91 -3.64 -2.60
N LEU A 100 10.27 -4.49 -1.80
CA LEU A 100 8.84 -4.37 -1.47
C LEU A 100 8.54 -3.05 -0.75
N CYS A 101 9.39 -2.61 0.20
CA CYS A 101 9.25 -1.30 0.84
C CYS A 101 9.25 -0.15 -0.18
N SER A 102 10.15 -0.18 -1.17
CA SER A 102 10.21 0.85 -2.22
C SER A 102 9.01 0.78 -3.17
N LEU A 103 8.52 -0.42 -3.48
CA LEU A 103 7.30 -0.61 -4.30
C LEU A 103 6.04 -0.08 -3.59
N LEU A 104 5.97 -0.22 -2.26
CA LEU A 104 4.88 0.34 -1.45
C LEU A 104 4.94 1.86 -1.40
N GLY A 105 6.14 2.44 -1.32
CA GLY A 105 6.33 3.88 -1.47
C GLY A 105 5.81 4.39 -2.81
N LEU A 106 6.06 3.66 -3.90
CA LEU A 106 5.52 3.99 -5.22
C LEU A 106 4.00 3.78 -5.30
N SER A 107 3.46 2.77 -4.62
CA SER A 107 2.01 2.50 -4.55
C SER A 107 1.24 3.55 -3.76
N TYR A 108 1.91 4.41 -2.99
CA TYR A 108 1.30 5.52 -2.26
C TYR A 108 1.03 6.75 -3.14
N VAL A 109 1.61 6.79 -4.34
CA VAL A 109 1.60 7.95 -5.24
C VAL A 109 0.35 8.04 -6.13
N PRO A 110 -0.17 6.93 -6.69
CA PRO A 110 -1.39 6.95 -7.49
C PRO A 110 -2.61 7.38 -6.68
N GLN A 111 -3.64 7.81 -7.40
CA GLN A 111 -4.93 8.15 -6.80
C GLN A 111 -5.51 6.98 -5.99
N PRO A 112 -6.22 7.30 -4.91
CA PRO A 112 -6.80 6.36 -3.95
C PRO A 112 -7.79 5.42 -4.64
N HIS A 113 -7.37 4.18 -4.81
CA HIS A 113 -8.21 3.09 -5.28
C HIS A 113 -8.19 1.94 -4.26
N TRP A 114 -9.29 1.20 -4.15
CA TRP A 114 -9.49 0.18 -3.12
C TRP A 114 -8.38 -0.88 -3.11
N ILE A 115 -7.87 -1.27 -4.29
CA ILE A 115 -6.72 -2.18 -4.43
C ILE A 115 -5.46 -1.59 -3.80
N PHE A 116 -5.11 -0.33 -4.10
CA PHE A 116 -3.89 0.30 -3.59
C PHE A 116 -3.96 0.48 -2.07
N CYS A 117 -5.15 0.73 -1.52
CA CYS A 117 -5.33 0.74 -0.08
C CYS A 117 -5.11 -0.64 0.56
N GLY A 118 -5.67 -1.70 -0.04
CA GLY A 118 -5.42 -3.07 0.41
C GLY A 118 -3.94 -3.42 0.35
N ILE A 119 -3.27 -3.11 -0.77
CA ILE A 119 -1.85 -3.34 -1.00
C ILE A 119 -0.98 -2.58 -0.01
N THR A 120 -1.25 -1.29 0.22
CA THR A 120 -0.45 -0.49 1.17
C THR A 120 -0.66 -1.01 2.59
N ARG A 121 -1.88 -1.36 3.00
CA ARG A 121 -2.17 -1.96 4.32
C ARG A 121 -1.43 -3.28 4.52
N ALA A 122 -1.63 -4.24 3.62
CA ALA A 122 -1.05 -5.58 3.74
C ALA A 122 0.46 -5.58 3.49
N GLY A 123 0.89 -4.85 2.45
CA GLY A 123 2.26 -4.83 2.00
C GLY A 123 3.22 -4.23 3.02
N ILE A 124 2.82 -3.17 3.75
CA ILE A 124 3.68 -2.58 4.79
C ILE A 124 4.02 -3.61 5.88
N GLY A 125 3.03 -4.39 6.31
CA GLY A 125 3.22 -5.47 7.27
C GLY A 125 4.16 -6.57 6.75
N ILE A 126 3.88 -7.09 5.55
CA ILE A 126 4.70 -8.14 4.92
C ILE A 126 6.13 -7.67 4.69
N ALA A 127 6.33 -6.46 4.14
CA ALA A 127 7.65 -5.94 3.82
C ALA A 127 8.50 -5.76 5.10
N TYR A 128 7.92 -5.17 6.16
CA TYR A 128 8.59 -5.04 7.44
C TYR A 128 8.85 -6.39 8.12
N SER A 129 7.91 -7.34 8.07
CA SER A 129 8.10 -8.69 8.60
C SER A 129 9.24 -9.43 7.90
N ILE A 130 9.39 -9.29 6.57
CA ILE A 130 10.50 -9.88 5.82
C ILE A 130 11.83 -9.23 6.23
N VAL A 131 11.90 -7.90 6.33
CA VAL A 131 13.13 -7.19 6.71
C VAL A 131 13.55 -7.56 8.14
N PHE A 132 12.66 -7.41 9.11
CA PHE A 132 12.96 -7.68 10.52
C PHE A 132 13.13 -9.17 10.79
N GLY A 133 12.34 -10.04 10.17
CA GLY A 133 12.52 -11.49 10.27
C GLY A 133 13.88 -11.94 9.73
N THR A 134 14.33 -11.37 8.62
CA THR A 134 15.65 -11.68 8.06
C THR A 134 16.79 -11.20 8.97
N LEU A 135 16.67 -10.00 9.54
CA LEU A 135 17.64 -9.47 10.50
C LEU A 135 17.68 -10.31 11.78
N LEU A 136 16.53 -10.69 12.31
CA LEU A 136 16.40 -11.54 13.50
C LEU A 136 17.16 -12.86 13.31
N VAL A 137 16.91 -13.56 12.21
CA VAL A 137 17.57 -14.84 11.95
C VAL A 137 19.09 -14.68 11.79
N LYS A 138 19.54 -13.59 11.17
CA LYS A 138 20.97 -13.29 11.02
C LYS A 138 21.63 -12.97 12.36
N CYS A 139 20.98 -12.20 13.23
CA CYS A 139 21.45 -11.92 14.59
C CYS A 139 21.53 -13.19 15.43
N VAL A 140 20.48 -14.04 15.41
CA VAL A 140 20.47 -15.32 16.13
C VAL A 140 21.54 -16.27 15.60
N PHE A 141 21.79 -16.29 14.29
CA PHE A 141 22.88 -17.07 13.71
C PHE A 141 24.25 -16.58 14.20
N LEU A 142 24.51 -15.27 14.21
CA LEU A 142 25.76 -14.70 14.71
C LEU A 142 25.98 -14.99 16.21
N LEU A 143 24.91 -14.92 17.01
CA LEU A 143 24.94 -15.32 18.42
C LEU A 143 25.34 -16.79 18.62
N LYS A 144 24.74 -17.69 17.84
CA LYS A 144 25.04 -19.12 17.91
C LYS A 144 26.47 -19.41 17.45
N LEU A 145 26.97 -18.66 16.47
CA LEU A 145 28.35 -18.73 16.02
C LEU A 145 29.32 -18.29 17.14
N HIS A 146 29.01 -17.22 17.87
CA HIS A 146 29.82 -16.78 19.02
C HIS A 146 29.90 -17.84 20.13
N HIS A 147 28.85 -18.64 20.30
CA HIS A 147 28.81 -19.76 21.25
C HIS A 147 29.44 -21.08 20.72
N GLY A 148 30.01 -21.08 19.51
CA GLY A 148 30.66 -22.26 18.94
C GLY A 148 29.71 -23.37 18.47
N VAL A 149 28.42 -23.09 18.30
CA VAL A 149 27.43 -24.06 17.82
C VAL A 149 27.10 -23.78 16.36
N TYR A 150 27.44 -24.72 15.48
CA TYR A 150 27.07 -24.63 14.06
C TYR A 150 25.57 -24.91 13.90
N PHE A 151 24.83 -23.89 13.47
CA PHE A 151 23.40 -24.00 13.20
C PHE A 151 23.18 -24.36 11.73
N ASN A 152 22.35 -25.39 11.47
CA ASN A 152 22.06 -25.85 10.11
C ASN A 152 21.21 -24.81 9.35
N ALA A 153 21.61 -24.49 8.12
CA ALA A 153 21.01 -23.46 7.27
C ALA A 153 19.51 -23.67 7.03
N SER A 154 19.04 -24.92 7.02
CA SER A 154 17.62 -25.26 6.86
C SER A 154 16.74 -24.67 7.97
N PHE A 155 17.21 -24.65 9.22
CA PHE A 155 16.44 -24.10 10.34
C PHE A 155 16.29 -22.58 10.26
N GLN A 156 17.28 -21.90 9.67
CA GLN A 156 17.25 -20.45 9.47
C GLN A 156 16.21 -20.05 8.42
N ALA A 157 16.06 -20.85 7.36
CA ALA A 157 14.96 -20.67 6.40
C ALA A 157 13.59 -20.98 7.02
N LEU A 158 13.49 -22.04 7.83
CA LEU A 158 12.24 -22.43 8.51
C LEU A 158 11.76 -21.33 9.47
N PHE A 159 12.67 -20.75 10.27
CA PHE A 159 12.32 -19.67 11.18
C PHE A 159 11.81 -18.44 10.43
N LEU A 160 12.48 -18.04 9.34
CA LEU A 160 12.03 -16.92 8.51
C LEU A 160 10.65 -17.20 7.92
N PHE A 161 10.45 -18.40 7.36
CA PHE A 161 9.18 -18.82 6.80
C PHE A 161 8.06 -18.79 7.85
N PHE A 162 8.34 -19.23 9.07
CA PHE A 162 7.39 -19.16 10.18
C PHE A 162 7.00 -17.72 10.52
N VAL A 163 7.97 -16.82 10.66
CA VAL A 163 7.73 -15.40 10.95
C VAL A 163 6.86 -14.73 9.87
N VAL A 164 7.14 -15.03 8.59
CA VAL A 164 6.36 -14.50 7.46
C VAL A 164 4.97 -15.12 7.40
N LEU A 165 4.82 -16.42 7.67
CA LEU A 165 3.51 -17.07 7.71
C LEU A 165 2.60 -16.46 8.78
N VAL A 166 3.13 -16.20 9.98
CA VAL A 166 2.34 -15.57 11.05
C VAL A 166 1.85 -14.19 10.59
N GLU A 167 2.70 -13.40 9.95
CA GLU A 167 2.29 -12.09 9.39
C GLU A 167 1.17 -12.24 8.36
N ILE A 168 1.28 -13.20 7.44
CA ILE A 168 0.26 -13.45 6.42
C ILE A 168 -1.08 -13.83 7.08
N VAL A 169 -1.06 -14.69 8.10
CA VAL A 169 -2.28 -15.09 8.83
C VAL A 169 -2.92 -13.89 9.51
N VAL A 170 -2.12 -13.03 10.16
CA VAL A 170 -2.61 -11.80 10.80
C VAL A 170 -3.28 -10.90 9.75
N ILE A 171 -2.64 -10.69 8.60
CA ILE A 171 -3.19 -9.86 7.53
C ILE A 171 -4.52 -10.43 6.99
N ILE A 172 -4.57 -11.73 6.71
CA ILE A 172 -5.79 -12.39 6.22
C ILE A 172 -6.90 -12.25 7.26
N GLN A 173 -6.58 -12.49 8.54
CA GLN A 173 -7.54 -12.37 9.62
C GLN A 173 -8.12 -10.95 9.70
N TRP A 174 -7.27 -9.92 9.58
CA TRP A 174 -7.70 -8.52 9.54
C TRP A 174 -8.54 -8.18 8.31
N PHE A 175 -8.20 -8.74 7.15
CA PHE A 175 -8.91 -8.48 5.90
C PHE A 175 -10.33 -9.07 5.93
N VAL A 176 -10.52 -10.19 6.63
CA VAL A 176 -11.83 -10.80 6.84
C VAL A 176 -12.67 -10.02 7.86
N TYR A 177 -12.05 -9.50 8.93
CA TYR A 177 -12.77 -8.69 9.91
C TYR A 177 -13.15 -7.31 9.38
N GLU A 178 -12.25 -6.66 8.64
CA GLU A 178 -12.49 -5.32 8.10
C GLU A 178 -11.96 -5.18 6.66
N PRO A 179 -12.84 -5.26 5.65
CA PRO A 179 -12.45 -5.12 4.26
C PRO A 179 -11.97 -3.69 3.96
N PRO A 180 -11.05 -3.49 3.00
CA PRO A 180 -10.58 -2.16 2.62
C PRO A 180 -11.69 -1.42 1.87
N ASP A 181 -12.14 -0.31 2.44
CA ASP A 181 -13.11 0.58 1.80
C ASP A 181 -12.53 1.98 1.55
N VAL A 182 -12.98 2.62 0.49
CA VAL A 182 -12.55 3.96 0.07
C VAL A 182 -13.67 4.96 0.32
N VAL A 183 -13.36 6.03 1.05
CA VAL A 183 -14.33 7.07 1.35
C VAL A 183 -13.93 8.38 0.69
N SER A 184 -14.90 9.03 0.08
CA SER A 184 -14.75 10.34 -0.53
C SER A 184 -15.19 11.42 0.45
N PHE A 185 -14.29 12.35 0.75
CA PHE A 185 -14.62 13.55 1.51
C PHE A 185 -14.62 14.74 0.55
N ALA A 186 -15.75 15.44 0.46
CA ALA A 186 -15.82 16.72 -0.22
C ALA A 186 -15.54 17.83 0.80
N SER A 187 -14.42 18.53 0.65
CA SER A 187 -14.09 19.72 1.43
C SER A 187 -13.72 20.84 0.48
N ASP A 188 -14.37 22.01 0.63
CA ASP A 188 -14.04 23.23 -0.13
C ASP A 188 -14.12 23.06 -1.68
N GLY A 189 -15.15 22.37 -2.18
CA GLY A 189 -15.35 22.12 -3.61
C GLY A 189 -14.37 21.11 -4.23
N LYS A 190 -13.46 20.52 -3.44
CA LYS A 190 -12.53 19.47 -3.88
C LYS A 190 -12.94 18.13 -3.29
N VAL A 191 -13.12 17.13 -4.15
CA VAL A 191 -13.37 15.73 -3.74
C VAL A 191 -12.02 15.07 -3.48
N SER A 192 -11.70 14.84 -2.21
CA SER A 192 -10.53 14.07 -1.80
C SER A 192 -10.97 12.68 -1.39
N VAL A 193 -10.59 11.68 -2.17
CA VAL A 193 -10.79 10.28 -1.79
C VAL A 193 -9.62 9.90 -0.87
N VAL A 194 -9.91 9.25 0.25
CA VAL A 194 -8.89 8.71 1.14
C VAL A 194 -9.29 7.30 1.52
N CYS A 195 -8.30 6.49 1.88
CA CYS A 195 -8.64 5.21 2.45
C CYS A 195 -9.02 5.37 3.92
N GLN A 196 -10.23 4.95 4.29
CA GLN A 196 -10.75 5.15 5.64
C GLN A 196 -9.87 4.41 6.64
N LYS A 197 -9.29 5.12 7.62
CA LYS A 197 -8.70 4.43 8.78
C LYS A 197 -8.63 5.25 10.05
N THR A 198 -9.23 4.70 11.10
CA THR A 198 -9.08 5.13 12.49
C THR A 198 -7.65 4.87 13.01
N PRO A 199 -7.07 5.79 13.80
CA PRO A 199 -5.69 5.67 14.30
C PRO A 199 -5.48 4.56 15.33
N ILE A 200 -6.54 4.03 15.94
CA ILE A 200 -6.49 2.90 16.88
C ILE A 200 -6.34 1.56 16.14
N GLU A 201 -7.13 1.36 15.09
CA GLU A 201 -7.00 0.25 14.16
C GLU A 201 -5.59 0.23 13.56
N ARG A 202 -4.96 1.42 13.37
CA ARG A 202 -3.56 1.57 12.94
C ARG A 202 -2.58 0.70 13.71
N ILE A 203 -2.76 0.69 15.01
CA ILE A 203 -1.79 0.12 15.96
C ILE A 203 -1.99 -1.38 16.06
N GLU A 204 -3.23 -1.87 15.97
CA GLU A 204 -3.54 -3.29 16.13
C GLU A 204 -2.91 -4.15 15.03
N TYR A 205 -2.94 -3.71 13.77
CA TYR A 205 -2.28 -4.46 12.69
C TYR A 205 -0.76 -4.35 12.68
N LEU A 206 -0.17 -3.30 13.28
CA LEU A 206 1.29 -3.15 13.39
C LEU A 206 1.85 -3.75 14.68
N CYS A 207 1.00 -4.19 15.61
CA CYS A 207 1.42 -4.70 16.91
C CYS A 207 2.42 -5.87 16.77
N TYR A 208 2.16 -6.80 15.86
CA TYR A 208 3.08 -7.91 15.59
C TYR A 208 4.43 -7.43 15.04
N VAL A 209 4.43 -6.47 14.11
CA VAL A 209 5.66 -5.88 13.56
C VAL A 209 6.45 -5.16 14.66
N MET A 210 5.79 -4.45 15.57
CA MET A 210 6.43 -3.80 16.72
C MET A 210 7.03 -4.84 17.68
N PHE A 211 6.34 -5.96 17.90
CA PHE A 211 6.87 -7.06 18.69
C PHE A 211 8.10 -7.72 18.03
N LEU A 212 8.07 -7.95 16.72
CA LEU A 212 9.23 -8.45 15.97
C LEU A 212 10.42 -7.49 16.07
N LEU A 213 10.18 -6.19 15.92
CA LEU A 213 11.17 -5.15 16.12
C LEU A 213 11.81 -5.21 17.51
N PHE A 214 11.00 -5.36 18.55
CA PHE A 214 11.49 -5.52 19.91
C PHE A 214 12.36 -6.76 20.07
N LEU A 215 11.95 -7.91 19.51
CA LEU A 215 12.77 -9.13 19.54
C LEU A 215 14.10 -8.95 18.80
N VAL A 216 14.11 -8.27 17.65
CA VAL A 216 15.34 -7.93 16.91
C VAL A 216 16.26 -7.07 17.77
N MET A 217 15.72 -6.04 18.43
CA MET A 217 16.50 -5.17 19.31
C MET A 217 17.14 -5.94 20.46
N VAL A 218 16.36 -6.78 21.18
CA VAL A 218 16.88 -7.60 22.27
C VAL A 218 17.93 -8.60 21.78
N ALA A 219 17.69 -9.24 20.62
CA ALA A 219 18.65 -10.13 20.00
C ALA A 219 19.93 -9.40 19.59
N SER A 220 19.83 -8.19 19.05
CA SER A 220 20.96 -7.37 18.64
C SER A 220 21.78 -6.83 19.82
N ILE A 221 21.16 -6.58 20.99
CA ILE A 221 21.89 -6.15 22.19
C ILE A 221 22.73 -7.30 22.75
N ARG A 222 22.25 -8.54 22.61
CA ARG A 222 22.94 -9.73 23.11
C ARG A 222 23.99 -10.25 22.13
N ALA A 223 23.88 -9.92 20.86
CA ALA A 223 24.76 -10.36 19.76
C ALA A 223 26.10 -9.63 19.76
#